data_AF-A0A5K0WF44-F1
#
_entry.id   AF-A0A5K0WF44-F1
#
_cell.length_a   1.000
_cell.length_b   1.000
_cell.length_c   1.000
_cell.angle_alpha   90.00
_cell.angle_beta   90.00
_cell.angle_gamma   90.00
#
_symmetry.space_group_name_H-M   'P 1'
#
loop_
_entity.id
_entity.type
_entity.pdbx_description
1 polymer ?
#
loop_
_entity_poly.entity_id
_entity_poly.type
_entity_poly.pdbx_seq_one_letter_code
_entity_poly.pdbx_strand_id
1 'polypeptide(L)'
;AAEWNGTGRHGCEGETQPVEGSTYPAGRPAFQLVLDRVLAGMTRPVSLLDITTLTQLRKDGHPSIYNKDRATGAVDCSHYCVAGVPDVWNQLLYASL
;
A
#
# COMPACT_ATOMS: atom_id res chain seq x y z
N ALA A 1 -12.11 1.26 -2.43
CA ALA A 1 -12.95 2.45 -2.26
C ALA A 1 -13.43 2.61 -0.82
N ALA A 2 -14.23 1.68 -0.26
CA ALA A 2 -14.78 1.82 1.10
C ALA A 2 -13.71 2.04 2.18
N GLU A 3 -12.53 1.41 2.06
CA GLU A 3 -11.43 1.56 3.04
C GLU A 3 -10.89 2.98 3.20
N TRP A 4 -11.05 3.84 2.18
CA TRP A 4 -10.59 5.23 2.18
C TRP A 4 -11.75 6.22 2.03
N ASN A 5 -12.97 5.81 2.38
CA ASN A 5 -14.19 6.60 2.19
C ASN A 5 -14.42 7.06 0.73
N GLY A 6 -13.87 6.34 -0.24
CA GLY A 6 -14.05 6.62 -1.65
C GLY A 6 -15.43 6.19 -2.16
N THR A 7 -15.95 6.92 -3.16
CA THR A 7 -17.25 6.65 -3.80
C THR A 7 -17.14 5.78 -5.06
N GLY A 8 -15.92 5.41 -5.46
CA GLY A 8 -15.66 4.59 -6.65
C GLY A 8 -16.20 3.16 -6.52
N ARG A 9 -16.68 2.58 -7.63
CA ARG A 9 -17.23 1.21 -7.66
C ARG A 9 -16.17 0.12 -7.78
N HIS A 10 -15.01 0.42 -8.38
CA HIS A 10 -14.03 -0.58 -8.80
C HIS A 10 -12.65 -0.33 -8.18
N GLY A 11 -12.56 -0.47 -6.85
CA GLY A 11 -11.27 -0.39 -6.16
C GLY A 11 -10.61 0.98 -6.32
N CYS A 12 -9.44 1.00 -6.96
CA CYS A 12 -8.56 2.14 -7.23
C CYS A 12 -8.77 2.77 -8.63
N GLU A 13 -9.77 2.32 -9.39
CA GLU A 13 -10.05 2.88 -10.71
C GLU A 13 -10.40 4.36 -10.66
N GLY A 14 -9.66 5.17 -11.44
CA GLY A 14 -9.85 6.61 -11.53
C GLY A 14 -9.29 7.41 -10.35
N GLU A 15 -8.66 6.77 -9.37
CA GLU A 15 -8.01 7.45 -8.27
C GLU A 15 -6.71 8.13 -8.73
N THR A 16 -6.62 9.45 -8.59
CA THR A 16 -5.49 10.25 -9.09
C THR A 16 -4.79 11.08 -8.02
N GLN A 17 -5.30 11.02 -6.79
CA GLN A 17 -4.76 11.71 -5.62
C GLN A 17 -4.62 10.71 -4.48
N PRO A 18 -3.63 10.88 -3.58
CA PRO A 18 -3.53 10.08 -2.39
C PRO A 18 -4.73 10.31 -1.46
N VAL A 19 -4.85 9.49 -0.43
CA VAL A 19 -5.68 9.79 0.74
C VAL A 19 -5.04 10.96 1.48
N GLU A 20 -5.82 12.00 1.77
CA GLU A 20 -5.32 13.17 2.48
C GLU A 20 -5.01 12.87 3.96
N GLY A 21 -4.01 13.57 4.50
CA GLY A 21 -3.58 13.44 5.89
C GLY A 21 -2.56 12.34 6.11
N SER A 22 -2.42 11.93 7.38
CA SER A 22 -1.40 10.97 7.83
C SER A 22 -1.99 9.67 8.39
N THR A 23 -3.32 9.52 8.35
CA THR A 23 -4.04 8.38 8.91
C THR A 23 -4.91 7.74 7.84
N TYR A 24 -4.88 6.40 7.75
CA TYR A 24 -5.74 5.68 6.83
C TYR A 24 -7.10 5.33 7.48
N PRO A 25 -8.26 5.64 6.85
CA PRO A 25 -9.57 5.50 7.49
C PRO A 25 -9.93 4.08 7.95
N ALA A 26 -9.54 3.03 7.22
CA ALA A 26 -9.77 1.64 7.64
C ALA A 26 -8.91 1.21 8.85
N GLY A 27 -7.99 2.06 9.29
CA GLY A 27 -7.10 1.77 10.40
C GLY A 27 -6.09 0.68 10.09
N ARG A 28 -5.54 0.12 11.17
CA ARG A 28 -4.46 -0.86 11.12
C ARG A 28 -4.98 -2.23 10.64
N PRO A 29 -4.42 -2.82 9.58
CA PRO A 29 -4.77 -4.16 9.14
C PRO A 29 -4.56 -5.24 10.22
N ALA A 30 -5.47 -6.21 10.28
CA ALA A 30 -5.41 -7.28 11.28
C ALA A 30 -4.13 -8.13 11.21
N PHE A 31 -3.54 -8.29 10.02
CA PHE A 31 -2.31 -9.06 9.85
C PHE A 31 -1.11 -8.43 10.59
N GLN A 32 -1.12 -7.11 10.82
CA GLN A 32 -0.03 -6.46 11.53
C GLN A 32 0.05 -6.91 13.00
N LEU A 33 -1.08 -7.29 13.62
CA LEU A 33 -1.07 -7.84 14.98
C LEU A 33 -0.31 -9.17 15.05
N VAL A 34 -0.43 -9.99 14.00
CA VAL A 34 0.33 -11.25 13.89
C VAL A 34 1.80 -10.95 13.66
N LEU A 35 2.12 -9.99 12.80
CA LEU A 35 3.48 -9.55 12.54
C LEU A 35 4.19 -9.07 13.82
N ASP A 36 3.54 -8.19 14.60
CA ASP A 36 4.08 -7.69 15.87
C ASP A 36 4.41 -8.84 16.83
N ARG A 37 3.49 -9.81 16.94
CA ARG A 37 3.68 -10.97 17.81
C ARG A 37 4.86 -11.82 17.37
N VAL A 38 5.03 -12.01 16.07
CA VAL A 38 6.15 -12.76 15.51
C VAL A 38 7.45 -12.02 15.80
N LEU A 39 7.53 -10.72 15.48
CA LEU A 39 8.72 -9.88 15.70
C LEU A 39 9.14 -9.87 17.17
N ALA A 40 8.19 -9.76 18.10
CA ALA A 40 8.45 -9.79 19.54
C ALA A 40 8.99 -11.14 20.04
N GLY A 41 8.72 -12.23 19.32
CA GLY A 41 9.16 -13.59 19.67
C GLY A 41 10.46 -14.03 18.98
N MET A 42 11.08 -13.20 18.15
CA MET A 42 12.28 -13.59 17.40
C MET A 42 13.51 -13.66 18.30
N THR A 43 14.23 -14.80 18.26
CA THR A 43 15.52 -14.96 18.94
C THR A 43 16.64 -14.15 18.28
N ARG A 44 16.51 -13.86 16.98
CA ARG A 44 17.37 -12.95 16.22
C ARG A 44 16.52 -11.78 15.74
N PRO A 45 16.56 -10.62 16.42
CA PRO A 45 15.74 -9.47 16.05
C PRO A 45 16.01 -9.02 14.62
N VAL A 46 14.96 -8.55 13.95
CA VAL A 46 15.04 -7.88 12.65
C VAL A 46 14.38 -6.52 12.75
N SER A 47 14.88 -5.55 12.00
CA SER A 47 14.24 -4.25 11.87
C SER A 47 13.13 -4.33 10.82
N LEU A 48 11.89 -4.01 11.21
CA LEU A 48 10.79 -3.91 10.28
C LEU A 48 10.83 -2.56 9.57
N LEU A 49 10.91 -2.57 8.25
CA LEU A 49 10.61 -1.40 7.44
C LEU A 49 9.08 -1.28 7.29
N ASP A 50 8.42 -0.62 8.25
CA ASP A 50 6.97 -0.48 8.24
C ASP A 50 6.51 0.58 7.22
N ILE A 51 6.20 0.09 6.03
CA ILE A 51 5.67 0.88 4.90
C ILE A 51 4.14 0.87 4.85
N THR A 52 3.44 0.32 5.85
CA THR A 52 2.02 -0.03 5.66
C THR A 52 1.14 1.21 5.49
N THR A 53 1.14 2.11 6.47
CA THR A 53 0.26 3.29 6.44
C THR A 53 0.60 4.20 5.27
N LEU A 54 1.89 4.49 5.02
CA LEU A 54 2.30 5.35 3.91
C LEU A 54 1.87 4.77 2.56
N THR A 55 1.88 3.45 2.42
CA THR A 55 1.45 2.76 1.21
C THR A 55 -0.07 2.77 1.05
N GLN A 56 -0.82 2.56 2.14
CA GLN A 56 -2.28 2.63 2.12
C GLN A 56 -2.80 4.01 1.70
N LEU A 57 -2.07 5.08 2.01
CA LEU A 57 -2.42 6.43 1.54
C LEU A 57 -2.31 6.58 0.02
N ARG A 58 -1.60 5.68 -0.68
CA ARG A 58 -1.28 5.82 -2.11
C ARG A 58 -2.20 5.02 -3.04
N LYS A 59 -3.51 5.20 -2.87
CA LYS A 59 -4.54 4.66 -3.78
C LYS A 59 -4.37 5.11 -5.25
N ASP A 60 -3.67 6.21 -5.47
CA ASP A 60 -3.29 6.77 -6.78
C ASP A 60 -2.07 6.10 -7.42
N GLY A 61 -1.33 5.27 -6.68
CA GLY A 61 -0.07 4.69 -7.13
C GLY A 61 -0.21 3.40 -7.96
N HIS A 62 -1.44 2.90 -8.13
CA HIS A 62 -1.70 1.61 -8.77
C HIS A 62 -1.81 1.72 -10.30
N PRO A 63 -1.47 0.65 -11.06
CA PRO A 63 -1.70 0.60 -12.50
C PRO A 63 -3.18 0.68 -12.89
N SER A 64 -4.09 0.27 -12.00
CA SER A 64 -5.53 0.27 -12.28
C SER A 64 -5.85 -0.53 -13.56
N ILE A 65 -6.52 0.06 -14.54
CA ILE A 65 -6.86 -0.53 -15.85
C ILE A 65 -5.66 -0.59 -16.82
N TYR A 66 -4.53 0.00 -16.47
CA TYR A 66 -3.33 0.06 -17.32
C TYR A 66 -2.37 -1.13 -17.10
N ASN A 67 -2.86 -2.20 -16.46
CA ASN A 67 -2.12 -3.45 -16.30
C ASN A 67 -1.99 -4.24 -17.62
N LYS A 68 -1.19 -5.32 -17.60
CA LYS A 68 -0.90 -6.15 -18.79
C LYS A 68 -2.11 -6.91 -19.32
N ASP A 69 -3.10 -7.20 -18.48
CA ASP A 69 -4.26 -8.05 -18.79
C ASP A 69 -5.52 -7.24 -19.09
N ARG A 70 -5.39 -6.20 -19.92
CA ARG A 70 -6.52 -5.36 -20.38
C ARG A 70 -7.71 -6.17 -20.93
N ALA A 71 -7.46 -7.35 -21.47
CA ALA A 71 -8.48 -8.23 -22.05
C ALA A 71 -9.53 -8.71 -21.04
N THR A 72 -9.20 -8.75 -19.74
CA THR A 72 -10.14 -9.20 -18.70
C THR A 72 -10.98 -8.08 -18.09
N GLY A 73 -10.64 -6.81 -18.37
CA GLY A 73 -11.24 -5.66 -17.70
C GLY A 73 -10.94 -5.60 -16.19
N ALA A 74 -9.99 -6.40 -15.70
CA ALA A 74 -9.62 -6.41 -14.29
C ALA A 74 -8.87 -5.12 -13.91
N VAL A 75 -9.24 -4.54 -12.77
CA VAL A 75 -8.54 -3.40 -12.18
C VAL A 75 -7.46 -3.94 -11.25
N ASP A 76 -6.20 -3.58 -11.50
CA ASP A 76 -5.07 -3.95 -10.64
C ASP A 76 -4.85 -2.89 -9.57
N CYS A 77 -5.24 -3.22 -8.33
CA CYS A 77 -5.00 -2.43 -7.13
C CYS A 77 -4.02 -3.12 -6.17
N SER A 78 -3.25 -4.07 -6.68
CA SER A 78 -2.31 -4.88 -5.88
C SER A 78 -0.86 -4.50 -6.19
N HIS A 79 -0.58 -4.17 -7.46
CA HIS A 79 0.73 -3.70 -7.90
C HIS A 79 0.82 -2.18 -7.91
N TYR A 80 2.02 -1.66 -8.16
CA TYR A 80 2.29 -0.23 -8.23
C TYR A 80 2.97 0.15 -9.54
N CYS A 81 2.70 1.35 -10.02
CA CYS A 81 3.51 1.98 -11.07
C CYS A 81 4.94 2.24 -10.56
N VAL A 82 5.91 2.19 -11.47
CA VAL A 82 7.32 2.52 -11.23
C VAL A 82 7.56 4.01 -11.50
N ALA A 83 8.55 4.64 -10.86
CA ALA A 83 8.57 6.09 -10.61
C ALA A 83 7.42 6.50 -9.65
N GLY A 84 7.29 5.78 -8.53
CA GLY A 84 6.12 5.80 -7.64
C GLY A 84 6.36 5.22 -6.24
N VAL A 85 5.36 4.53 -5.70
CA VAL A 85 5.36 4.01 -4.32
C VAL A 85 6.58 3.13 -4.00
N PRO A 86 7.01 2.20 -4.87
CA PRO A 86 8.18 1.35 -4.60
C PRO A 86 9.50 2.14 -4.47
N ASP A 87 9.62 3.30 -5.09
CA ASP A 87 10.85 4.11 -5.00
C ASP A 87 10.99 4.74 -3.62
N VAL A 88 9.88 5.14 -3.01
CA VAL A 88 9.86 5.62 -1.61
C VAL A 88 10.28 4.48 -0.67
N TRP A 89 9.82 3.25 -0.91
CA TRP A 89 10.27 2.11 -0.10
C TRP A 89 11.78 1.90 -0.22
N ASN A 90 12.33 2.00 -1.43
CA ASN A 90 13.77 1.89 -1.67
C ASN A 90 14.56 3.03 -1.02
N GLN A 91 14.03 4.26 -1.02
CA GLN A 91 14.66 5.40 -0.34
C GLN A 91 14.68 5.22 1.17
N LEU A 92 13.57 4.76 1.77
CA LEU A 92 13.51 4.47 3.20
C LEU A 92 14.44 3.32 3.59
N LEU A 93 14.50 2.27 2.76
CA LEU A 93 15.46 1.18 2.95
C LEU A 93 16.89 1.71 2.89
N TYR A 94 17.24 2.48 1.86
CA TYR A 94 18.57 3.08 1.70
C TYR A 94 18.97 3.95 2.90
N ALA A 95 18.03 4.73 3.44
CA ALA A 95 18.27 5.57 4.61
C ALA A 95 18.42 4.77 5.93
N SER A 96 18.04 3.48 5.92
CA SER A 96 18.12 2.59 7.10
C SER A 96 19.31 1.64 7.09
N LEU A 97 20.13 1.67 6.02
CA LEU A 97 21.38 0.93 5.90
C LEU A 97 22.53 1.66 6.60
#